data_AF-A0AAW7TC21-F1
#
_entry.id   AF-A0AAW7TC21-F1
#
_cell.length_a   1.000
_cell.length_b   1.000
_cell.length_c   1.000
_cell.angle_alpha   90.00
_cell.angle_beta   90.00
_cell.angle_gamma   90.00
#
_symmetry.space_group_name_H-M   'P 1'
#
loop_
_entity.id
_entity.type
_entity.pdbx_description
1 polymer ?
#
loop_
_entity_poly.entity_id
_entity_poly.type
_entity_poly.pdbx_seq_one_letter_code
_entity_poly.pdbx_strand_id
1 'polypeptide(L)'
;MKRKGNGAAASAVESAQPVSARRSLFAPHCRDRQNGLRRSGIEQKTFNGHAMNKPFFATLISVVMLGAGLSPASAFAHDLDEQFTCKSSAHAFISRLISDQSIEPSPMLVEANSVNAFKPRHDAGLTAFGLRVRAVFGYQPGDPMFKPGNGKTPSGPIYGAVVFGSTDSVEALVRQAGSHAAIHQVIPLMLSAIVCES
;
A
#
# COMPACT_ATOMS: atom_id res chain seq x y z
N MET A 1 -52.27 -13.20 46.46
CA MET A 1 -52.50 -14.32 45.50
C MET A 1 -52.02 -13.82 44.13
N LYS A 2 -50.93 -14.32 43.53
CA LYS A 2 -50.82 -15.59 42.81
C LYS A 2 -49.33 -15.94 42.63
N ARG A 3 -49.01 -17.24 42.70
CA ARG A 3 -47.69 -17.88 42.68
C ARG A 3 -47.23 -18.24 41.26
N LYS A 4 -45.92 -18.55 41.15
CA LYS A 4 -45.24 -19.55 40.25
C LYS A 4 -45.02 -19.12 38.79
N GLY A 5 -43.89 -19.44 38.14
CA GLY A 5 -42.76 -20.33 38.46
C GLY A 5 -41.53 -19.96 37.62
N ASN A 6 -40.32 -20.16 38.13
CA ASN A 6 -39.43 -21.31 37.92
C ASN A 6 -39.17 -21.67 36.44
N GLY A 7 -37.93 -21.43 36.01
CA GLY A 7 -37.33 -21.99 34.81
C GLY A 7 -35.81 -21.95 34.96
N ALA A 8 -35.25 -22.93 35.66
CA ALA A 8 -33.82 -23.21 35.66
C ALA A 8 -33.47 -23.98 34.39
N ALA A 9 -32.39 -23.57 33.72
CA ALA A 9 -31.64 -24.43 32.82
C ALA A 9 -30.15 -24.09 32.97
N ALA A 10 -29.47 -24.92 33.75
CA ALA A 10 -28.03 -25.05 33.70
C ALA A 10 -27.67 -25.85 32.44
N SER A 11 -26.64 -25.42 31.72
CA SER A 11 -25.81 -26.32 30.93
C SER A 11 -24.40 -25.78 30.86
N ALA A 12 -23.50 -26.60 31.40
CA ALA A 12 -22.07 -26.49 31.31
C ALA A 12 -21.61 -26.87 29.89
N VAL A 13 -20.60 -26.18 29.38
CA VAL A 13 -19.69 -26.63 28.31
C VAL A 13 -18.32 -26.04 28.70
N GLU A 14 -17.52 -26.82 29.42
CA GLU A 14 -16.41 -27.63 28.89
C GLU A 14 -15.16 -26.78 28.65
N SER A 15 -14.20 -26.92 29.56
CA SER A 15 -12.84 -26.43 29.47
C SER A 15 -12.07 -27.14 28.35
N ALA A 16 -11.39 -26.38 27.49
CA ALA A 16 -10.23 -26.89 26.74
C ALA A 16 -9.24 -25.76 26.43
N GLN A 17 -8.13 -25.72 27.17
CA GLN A 17 -6.83 -25.21 26.70
C GLN A 17 -5.98 -26.44 26.26
N PRO A 18 -4.76 -26.29 25.73
CA PRO A 18 -4.29 -25.46 24.62
C PRO A 18 -3.59 -26.33 23.54
N VAL A 19 -3.58 -25.92 22.26
CA VAL A 19 -2.77 -26.59 21.23
C VAL A 19 -1.63 -25.69 20.77
N SER A 20 -0.47 -25.99 21.37
CA SER A 20 0.87 -26.07 20.80
C SER A 20 1.17 -25.38 19.46
N ALA A 21 2.08 -24.42 19.56
CA ALA A 21 3.14 -24.03 18.63
C ALA A 21 3.34 -24.90 17.37
N ARG A 22 3.24 -24.25 16.20
CA ARG A 22 4.16 -24.49 15.08
C ARG A 22 4.62 -23.17 14.47
N ARG A 23 5.89 -22.85 14.73
CA ARG A 23 6.72 -22.01 13.86
C ARG A 23 6.63 -22.56 12.43
N SER A 24 6.33 -21.70 11.47
CA SER A 24 6.77 -21.88 10.09
C SER A 24 7.26 -20.53 9.60
N LEU A 25 8.58 -20.41 9.56
CA LEU A 25 9.26 -19.41 8.76
C LEU A 25 8.85 -19.64 7.30
N PHE A 26 8.16 -18.68 6.71
CA PHE A 26 8.07 -18.57 5.26
C PHE A 26 8.51 -17.17 4.86
N ALA A 27 9.78 -17.08 4.47
CA ALA A 27 10.30 -15.97 3.69
C ALA A 27 9.87 -16.17 2.23
N PRO A 28 9.29 -15.17 1.55
CA PRO A 28 9.08 -15.26 0.12
C PRO A 28 10.39 -14.93 -0.62
N HIS A 29 11.00 -15.96 -1.20
CA HIS A 29 12.04 -15.85 -2.22
C HIS A 29 11.43 -15.21 -3.48
N CYS A 30 11.84 -14.00 -3.84
CA CYS A 30 11.65 -13.47 -5.20
C CYS A 30 12.41 -14.38 -6.18
N ARG A 31 11.67 -14.95 -7.14
CA ARG A 31 12.18 -15.84 -8.19
C ARG A 31 12.36 -15.02 -9.47
N ASP A 32 13.60 -14.68 -9.79
CA ASP A 32 13.97 -14.08 -11.07
C ASP A 32 13.66 -15.02 -12.23
N ARG A 33 12.92 -14.48 -13.22
CA ARG A 33 12.58 -15.14 -14.48
C ARG A 33 13.57 -14.68 -15.54
N GLN A 34 14.70 -15.38 -15.67
CA GLN A 34 15.56 -15.27 -16.85
C GLN A 34 14.81 -15.82 -18.07
N ASN A 35 14.67 -15.02 -19.12
CA ASN A 35 14.23 -15.54 -20.41
C ASN A 35 14.91 -14.80 -21.56
N GLY A 36 15.52 -15.57 -22.46
CA GLY A 36 15.55 -15.23 -23.88
C GLY A 36 16.83 -14.63 -24.44
N LEU A 37 17.90 -15.44 -24.52
CA LEU A 37 18.96 -15.26 -25.52
C LEU A 37 18.35 -15.26 -26.94
N ARG A 38 18.48 -14.15 -27.66
CA ARG A 38 18.46 -14.08 -29.13
C ARG A 38 19.63 -13.21 -29.58
N ARG A 39 20.79 -13.85 -29.74
CA ARG A 39 22.01 -13.23 -30.31
C ARG A 39 21.81 -13.18 -31.83
N SER A 40 21.54 -12.00 -32.36
CA SER A 40 21.53 -11.75 -33.80
C SER A 40 22.97 -11.76 -34.29
N GLY A 41 23.23 -12.55 -35.34
CA GLY A 41 24.53 -12.63 -35.99
C GLY A 41 24.85 -11.32 -36.72
N ILE A 42 26.07 -10.84 -36.54
CA ILE A 42 26.73 -9.93 -37.47
C ILE A 42 28.16 -10.42 -37.63
N GLU A 43 28.30 -11.20 -38.70
CA GLU A 43 29.49 -11.40 -39.50
C GLU A 43 30.03 -10.02 -39.92
N GLN A 44 31.33 -9.75 -39.81
CA GLN A 44 32.16 -9.44 -40.99
C GLN A 44 33.57 -8.94 -40.69
N LYS A 45 34.44 -9.45 -41.56
CA LYS A 45 35.62 -8.82 -42.17
C LYS A 45 36.90 -8.71 -41.36
N THR A 46 37.61 -9.83 -41.42
CA THR A 46 39.05 -9.89 -41.68
C THR A 46 39.43 -8.94 -42.83
N PHE A 47 40.29 -7.95 -42.54
CA PHE A 47 41.13 -7.32 -43.55
C PHE A 47 42.58 -7.42 -43.07
N ASN A 48 43.32 -8.33 -43.69
CA ASN A 48 44.76 -8.50 -43.52
C ASN A 48 45.50 -7.46 -44.36
N GLY A 49 46.56 -6.88 -43.79
CA GLY A 49 47.68 -6.33 -44.55
C GLY A 49 48.25 -5.03 -43.98
N HIS A 50 49.35 -5.11 -43.23
CA HIS A 50 50.70 -4.80 -43.75
C HIS A 50 51.78 -4.82 -42.66
N ALA A 51 52.95 -5.32 -43.08
CA ALA A 51 54.30 -4.98 -42.64
C ALA A 51 54.85 -5.54 -41.32
N MET A 52 56.00 -6.19 -41.48
CA MET A 52 56.85 -6.81 -40.46
C MET A 52 57.94 -5.82 -40.03
N ASN A 53 57.98 -5.43 -38.75
CA ASN A 53 59.22 -5.11 -38.04
C ASN A 53 59.08 -5.39 -36.53
N LYS A 54 60.23 -5.66 -35.91
CA LYS A 54 60.48 -6.46 -34.70
C LYS A 54 60.11 -5.77 -33.36
N PRO A 55 60.08 -6.53 -32.25
CA PRO A 55 59.13 -6.37 -31.16
C PRO A 55 59.73 -5.63 -29.97
N PHE A 56 59.07 -4.61 -29.44
CA PHE A 56 59.27 -4.19 -28.05
C PHE A 56 58.01 -3.45 -27.58
N PHE A 57 57.72 -3.61 -26.29
CA PHE A 57 56.60 -3.04 -25.52
C PHE A 57 55.32 -3.86 -25.52
N ALA A 58 55.33 -4.88 -24.65
CA ALA A 58 54.13 -5.40 -24.03
C ALA A 58 53.47 -4.28 -23.20
N THR A 59 52.34 -3.75 -23.67
CA THR A 59 51.46 -2.90 -22.88
C THR A 59 50.13 -3.63 -22.74
N LEU A 60 49.92 -4.20 -21.56
CA LEU A 60 48.65 -4.79 -21.14
C LEU A 60 47.59 -3.69 -21.09
N ILE A 61 46.69 -3.66 -22.07
CA ILE A 61 45.50 -2.81 -22.02
C ILE A 61 44.48 -3.52 -21.12
N SER A 62 44.51 -3.21 -19.82
CA SER A 62 43.41 -3.54 -18.92
C SER A 62 42.20 -2.70 -19.31
N VAL A 63 41.26 -3.31 -20.04
CA VAL A 63 39.94 -2.73 -20.27
C VAL A 63 39.16 -2.80 -18.95
N VAL A 64 39.16 -1.70 -18.20
CA VAL A 64 38.24 -1.50 -17.07
C VAL A 64 36.85 -1.28 -17.66
N MET A 65 36.04 -2.33 -17.66
CA MET A 65 34.64 -2.25 -18.06
C MET A 65 33.88 -1.50 -16.95
N LEU A 66 33.67 -0.20 -17.13
CA LEU A 66 32.74 0.57 -16.29
C LEU A 66 31.34 0.03 -16.53
N GLY A 67 30.90 -0.88 -15.67
CA GLY A 67 29.49 -1.25 -15.55
C GLY A 67 28.72 -0.07 -14.98
N ALA A 68 28.18 0.78 -15.83
CA ALA A 68 27.16 1.74 -15.43
C ALA A 68 25.89 0.93 -15.07
N GLY A 69 25.76 0.60 -13.79
CA GLY A 69 24.53 0.05 -13.23
C GLY A 69 23.42 1.05 -13.46
N LEU A 70 22.52 0.76 -14.40
CA LEU A 70 21.20 1.36 -14.43
C LEU A 70 20.48 0.87 -13.18
N SER A 71 20.64 1.60 -12.08
CA SER A 71 19.82 1.40 -10.90
C SER A 71 18.39 1.69 -11.35
N PRO A 72 17.46 0.71 -11.31
CA PRO A 72 16.06 1.03 -11.55
C PRO A 72 15.70 2.08 -10.51
N ALA A 73 15.39 3.30 -10.96
CA ALA A 73 14.83 4.31 -10.10
C ALA A 73 13.57 3.70 -9.51
N SER A 74 13.67 3.25 -8.26
CA SER A 74 12.53 2.77 -7.49
C SER A 74 11.57 3.95 -7.47
N ALA A 75 10.48 3.84 -8.22
CA ALA A 75 9.40 4.80 -8.10
C ALA A 75 9.01 4.77 -6.62
N PHE A 76 9.33 5.83 -5.89
CA PHE A 76 9.00 5.95 -4.48
C PHE A 76 7.46 6.01 -4.40
N ALA A 77 6.83 4.86 -4.22
CA ALA A 77 5.43 4.79 -3.85
C ALA A 77 5.34 5.29 -2.41
N HIS A 78 4.59 6.36 -2.19
CA HIS A 78 4.37 6.86 -0.84
C HIS A 78 3.38 5.94 -0.14
N ASP A 79 3.82 5.28 0.93
CA ASP A 79 3.06 4.24 1.61
C ASP A 79 2.32 4.79 2.83
N LEU A 80 1.04 4.44 2.95
CA LEU A 80 0.15 4.92 4.01
C LEU A 80 0.04 3.96 5.20
N ASP A 81 0.67 2.80 5.16
CA ASP A 81 0.43 1.68 6.10
C ASP A 81 0.54 2.05 7.58
N GLU A 82 1.59 2.78 7.93
CA GLU A 82 1.82 3.25 9.30
C GLU A 82 0.70 4.19 9.82
N GLN A 83 0.02 4.88 8.90
CA GLN A 83 -1.08 5.79 9.24
C GLN A 83 -2.40 5.06 9.53
N PHE A 84 -2.51 3.79 9.09
CA PHE A 84 -3.64 2.90 9.36
C PHE A 84 -3.50 2.10 10.65
N THR A 85 -2.65 2.55 11.57
CA THR A 85 -2.65 2.08 12.97
C THR A 85 -3.80 2.67 13.81
N CYS A 86 -4.62 3.56 13.21
CA CYS A 86 -5.75 4.25 13.83
C CYS A 86 -5.41 5.02 15.13
N LYS A 87 -4.17 5.53 15.23
CA LYS A 87 -3.68 6.33 16.38
C LYS A 87 -3.58 7.84 16.09
N SER A 88 -3.88 8.25 14.86
CA SER A 88 -3.81 9.65 14.43
C SER A 88 -5.19 10.30 14.41
N SER A 89 -5.25 11.63 14.45
CA SER A 89 -6.49 12.36 14.17
C SER A 89 -6.71 12.51 12.66
N ALA A 90 -7.96 12.72 12.25
CA ALA A 90 -8.28 12.95 10.84
C ALA A 90 -7.58 14.21 10.30
N HIS A 91 -7.48 15.28 11.10
CA HIS A 91 -6.70 16.47 10.75
C HIS A 91 -5.22 16.13 10.52
N ALA A 92 -4.57 15.43 11.46
CA ALA A 92 -3.15 15.13 11.34
C ALA A 92 -2.85 14.26 10.11
N PHE A 93 -3.72 13.30 9.82
CA PHE A 93 -3.62 12.45 8.63
C PHE A 93 -3.69 13.26 7.33
N ILE A 94 -4.73 14.09 7.15
CA ILE A 94 -4.90 14.88 5.92
C ILE A 94 -3.85 15.98 5.81
N SER A 95 -3.54 16.69 6.90
CA SER A 95 -2.51 17.74 6.94
C SER A 95 -1.15 17.24 6.48
N ARG A 96 -0.74 16.04 6.92
CA ARG A 96 0.53 15.45 6.47
C ARG A 96 0.52 15.18 4.98
N LEU A 97 -0.55 14.58 4.46
CA LEU A 97 -0.64 14.27 3.02
C LEU A 97 -0.67 15.53 2.14
N ILE A 98 -1.25 16.62 2.62
CA ILE A 98 -1.19 17.92 1.95
C ILE A 98 0.24 18.50 2.02
N SER A 99 0.86 18.46 3.19
CA SER A 99 2.22 18.97 3.41
C SER A 99 3.25 18.22 2.55
N ASP A 100 3.12 16.90 2.46
CA ASP A 100 3.97 16.02 1.66
C ASP A 100 3.63 16.08 0.17
N GLN A 101 2.69 16.94 -0.23
CA GLN A 101 2.19 17.09 -1.59
C GLN A 101 1.75 15.75 -2.20
N SER A 102 1.24 14.83 -1.38
CA SER A 102 0.78 13.50 -1.84
C SER A 102 -0.67 13.53 -2.33
N ILE A 103 -1.45 14.51 -1.87
CA ILE A 103 -2.83 14.76 -2.30
C ILE A 103 -3.03 16.22 -2.72
N GLU A 104 -4.08 16.46 -3.50
CA GLU A 104 -4.56 17.81 -3.78
C GLU A 104 -5.16 18.43 -2.50
N PRO A 105 -4.84 19.71 -2.17
CA PRO A 105 -5.31 20.35 -0.95
C PRO A 105 -6.80 20.67 -0.97
N SER A 106 -7.39 20.83 -2.15
CA SER A 106 -8.84 20.97 -2.27
C SER A 106 -9.49 19.60 -2.37
N PRO A 107 -10.56 19.33 -1.60
CA PRO A 107 -11.33 18.11 -1.79
C PRO A 107 -11.92 18.09 -3.20
N MET A 108 -11.91 16.90 -3.83
CA MET A 108 -12.58 16.66 -5.11
C MET A 108 -14.08 16.46 -4.93
N LEU A 109 -14.49 16.03 -3.74
CA LEU A 109 -15.87 15.71 -3.38
C LEU A 109 -16.07 15.97 -1.90
N VAL A 110 -17.19 16.59 -1.54
CA VAL A 110 -17.64 16.76 -0.16
C VAL A 110 -18.98 16.07 -0.07
N GLU A 111 -19.03 15.01 0.73
CA GLU A 111 -20.24 14.23 0.97
C GLU A 111 -21.25 15.01 1.81
N ALA A 112 -22.53 14.63 1.72
CA ALA A 112 -23.58 15.28 2.50
C ALA A 112 -23.30 15.23 4.02
N ASN A 113 -22.67 14.15 4.50
CA ASN A 113 -22.28 14.00 5.90
C ASN A 113 -21.00 14.79 6.28
N SER A 114 -20.51 15.69 5.42
CA SER A 114 -19.27 16.45 5.61
C SER A 114 -17.97 15.64 5.53
N VAL A 115 -18.00 14.39 5.07
CA VAL A 115 -16.77 13.66 4.71
C VAL A 115 -16.18 14.28 3.45
N ASN A 116 -14.94 14.74 3.54
CA ASN A 116 -14.22 15.35 2.42
C ASN A 116 -13.33 14.28 1.78
N ALA A 117 -13.44 14.09 0.47
CA ALA A 117 -12.57 13.20 -0.30
C ALA A 117 -11.59 14.02 -1.15
N PHE A 118 -10.32 13.64 -1.06
CA PHE A 118 -9.17 14.28 -1.67
C PHE A 118 -8.52 13.35 -2.70
N LYS A 119 -7.98 13.95 -3.75
CA LYS A 119 -7.39 13.23 -4.87
C LYS A 119 -5.90 13.06 -4.64
N PRO A 120 -5.33 11.84 -4.74
CA PRO A 120 -3.89 11.69 -4.86
C PRO A 120 -3.36 12.48 -6.06
N ARG A 121 -2.22 13.14 -5.91
CA ARG A 121 -1.55 13.74 -7.07
C ARG A 121 -1.11 12.64 -8.04
N HIS A 122 -1.05 12.97 -9.32
CA HIS A 122 -0.79 11.99 -10.38
C HIS A 122 0.57 11.30 -10.27
N ASP A 123 1.54 11.99 -9.66
CA ASP A 123 2.94 11.60 -9.47
C ASP A 123 3.24 11.01 -8.09
N ALA A 124 2.32 11.10 -7.12
CA ALA A 124 2.56 10.68 -5.74
C ALA A 124 2.67 9.15 -5.54
N GLY A 125 2.16 8.36 -6.48
CA GLY A 125 2.26 6.89 -6.41
C GLY A 125 1.68 6.29 -5.12
N LEU A 126 0.65 6.91 -4.54
CA LEU A 126 0.17 6.62 -3.20
C LEU A 126 -0.38 5.19 -3.08
N THR A 127 0.11 4.44 -2.10
CA THR A 127 -0.33 3.07 -1.80
C THR A 127 -0.75 2.91 -0.35
N ALA A 128 -1.61 1.92 -0.11
CA ALA A 128 -1.92 1.41 1.22
C ALA A 128 -2.00 -0.13 1.12
N PHE A 129 -1.18 -0.81 1.89
CA PHE A 129 -0.95 -2.25 1.96
C PHE A 129 -0.57 -2.81 0.60
N GLY A 130 0.25 -2.06 -0.14
CA GLY A 130 0.63 -2.35 -1.53
C GLY A 130 -0.49 -2.11 -2.57
N LEU A 131 -1.67 -1.66 -2.15
CA LEU A 131 -2.79 -1.35 -3.04
C LEU A 131 -2.77 0.11 -3.45
N ARG A 132 -3.06 0.39 -4.73
CA ARG A 132 -3.11 1.78 -5.21
C ARG A 132 -4.28 2.53 -4.59
N VAL A 133 -4.00 3.72 -4.08
CA VAL A 133 -5.02 4.61 -3.52
C VAL A 133 -5.71 5.38 -4.64
N ARG A 134 -7.04 5.34 -4.64
CA ARG A 134 -7.90 6.08 -5.56
C ARG A 134 -8.31 7.44 -5.00
N ALA A 135 -8.61 7.48 -3.71
CA ALA A 135 -9.00 8.68 -2.97
C ALA A 135 -8.59 8.54 -1.51
N VAL A 136 -8.33 9.66 -0.86
CA VAL A 136 -8.16 9.75 0.59
C VAL A 136 -9.34 10.54 1.13
N PHE A 137 -9.87 10.22 2.31
CA PHE A 137 -10.97 10.98 2.88
C PHE A 137 -10.78 11.26 4.37
N GLY A 138 -11.46 12.29 4.85
CA GLY A 138 -11.46 12.64 6.26
C GLY A 138 -12.61 13.57 6.65
N TYR A 139 -12.92 13.55 7.94
CA TYR A 139 -13.78 14.50 8.61
C TYR A 139 -13.36 14.61 10.08
N GLN A 140 -13.37 15.84 10.61
CA GLN A 140 -13.16 16.10 12.03
C GLN A 140 -14.14 17.19 12.49
N PRO A 141 -14.93 16.94 13.56
CA PRO A 141 -15.84 17.94 14.09
C PRO A 141 -15.13 19.24 14.50
N GLY A 142 -15.67 20.38 14.06
CA GLY A 142 -15.18 21.72 14.43
C GLY A 142 -13.85 22.11 13.79
N ASP A 143 -13.31 21.30 12.89
CA ASP A 143 -12.01 21.57 12.26
C ASP A 143 -12.20 22.29 10.91
N PRO A 144 -11.61 23.49 10.75
CA PRO A 144 -11.81 24.33 9.57
C PRO A 144 -11.18 23.76 8.29
N MET A 145 -10.32 22.74 8.38
CA MET A 145 -9.78 22.05 7.21
C MET A 145 -10.87 21.35 6.39
N PHE A 146 -11.92 20.87 7.05
CA PHE A 146 -12.96 20.08 6.41
C PHE A 146 -14.14 20.96 6.03
N LYS A 147 -14.49 20.96 4.73
CA LYS A 147 -15.64 21.71 4.25
C LYS A 147 -16.93 21.04 4.74
N PRO A 148 -17.91 21.80 5.24
CA PRO A 148 -19.18 21.23 5.68
C PRO A 148 -20.00 20.75 4.46
N GLY A 149 -20.68 19.62 4.64
CA GLY A 149 -21.76 19.15 3.78
C GLY A 149 -23.13 19.60 4.30
N ASN A 150 -24.19 19.24 3.57
CA ASN A 150 -25.57 19.68 3.85
C ASN A 150 -26.42 18.68 4.68
N GLY A 151 -25.79 17.67 5.27
CA GLY A 151 -26.45 16.55 5.94
C GLY A 151 -25.92 16.32 7.36
N LYS A 152 -26.37 15.21 7.97
CA LYS A 152 -25.97 14.84 9.32
C LYS A 152 -24.50 14.41 9.35
N THR A 153 -23.72 15.06 10.21
CA THR A 153 -22.29 14.76 10.37
C THR A 153 -22.06 13.49 11.22
N PRO A 154 -20.93 12.79 11.00
CA PRO A 154 -20.45 11.76 11.92
C PRO A 154 -20.32 12.28 13.35
N SER A 155 -20.50 11.38 14.33
CA SER A 155 -20.39 11.70 15.76
C SER A 155 -18.95 11.94 16.22
N GLY A 156 -17.96 11.48 15.46
CA GLY A 156 -16.55 11.59 15.78
C GLY A 156 -15.68 11.75 14.52
N PRO A 157 -14.35 11.90 14.70
CA PRO A 157 -13.40 11.93 13.60
C PRO A 157 -13.41 10.62 12.82
N ILE A 158 -13.31 10.72 11.49
CA ILE A 158 -13.18 9.59 10.59
C ILE A 158 -12.16 9.93 9.52
N TYR A 159 -11.31 8.98 9.17
CA TYR A 159 -10.39 9.13 8.06
C TYR A 159 -10.08 7.80 7.40
N GLY A 160 -9.59 7.86 6.17
CA GLY A 160 -9.14 6.66 5.50
C GLY A 160 -8.78 6.85 4.02
N ALA A 161 -8.65 5.73 3.33
CA ALA A 161 -8.38 5.70 1.89
C ALA A 161 -9.27 4.70 1.17
N VAL A 162 -9.66 5.05 -0.05
CA VAL A 162 -10.29 4.14 -1.01
C VAL A 162 -9.19 3.54 -1.88
N VAL A 163 -9.07 2.23 -1.88
CA VAL A 163 -8.04 1.47 -2.60
C VAL A 163 -8.67 0.58 -3.67
N PHE A 164 -7.86 0.24 -4.68
CA PHE A 164 -8.23 -0.78 -5.66
C PHE A 164 -8.10 -2.19 -5.05
N GLY A 165 -9.18 -2.96 -5.09
CA GLY A 165 -9.24 -4.33 -4.56
C GLY A 165 -10.66 -4.72 -4.16
N SER A 166 -10.92 -6.04 -4.08
CA SER A 166 -12.13 -6.54 -3.43
C SER A 166 -12.02 -6.42 -1.92
N THR A 167 -13.15 -6.34 -1.22
CA THR A 167 -13.20 -6.28 0.24
C THR A 167 -12.40 -7.41 0.88
N ASP A 168 -12.58 -8.65 0.42
CA ASP A 168 -11.87 -9.83 0.94
C ASP A 168 -10.35 -9.72 0.76
N SER A 169 -9.90 -9.21 -0.40
CA SER A 169 -8.47 -9.06 -0.69
C SER A 169 -7.84 -7.97 0.16
N VAL A 170 -8.55 -6.84 0.31
CA VAL A 170 -8.11 -5.70 1.10
C VAL A 170 -8.05 -6.07 2.58
N GLU A 171 -9.08 -6.76 3.10
CA GLU A 171 -9.11 -7.23 4.48
C GLU A 171 -7.95 -8.19 4.76
N ALA A 172 -7.68 -9.16 3.89
CA ALA A 172 -6.57 -10.09 4.08
C ALA A 172 -5.21 -9.36 4.21
N LEU A 173 -4.98 -8.32 3.40
CA LEU A 173 -3.74 -7.53 3.44
C LEU A 173 -3.64 -6.67 4.70
N VAL A 174 -4.72 -5.98 5.06
CA VAL A 174 -4.80 -5.12 6.26
C VAL A 174 -4.54 -5.96 7.53
N ARG A 175 -5.13 -7.16 7.59
CA ARG A 175 -4.93 -8.11 8.70
C ARG A 175 -3.53 -8.69 8.73
N GLN A 176 -2.96 -9.02 7.57
CA GLN A 176 -1.57 -9.49 7.46
C GLN A 176 -0.58 -8.42 7.96
N ALA A 177 -0.87 -7.14 7.71
CA ALA A 177 -0.08 -6.01 8.21
C ALA A 177 -0.33 -5.69 9.70
N GLY A 178 -1.24 -6.40 10.37
CA GLY A 178 -1.56 -6.18 11.79
C GLY A 178 -2.44 -4.94 12.06
N SER A 179 -3.01 -4.33 11.02
CA SER A 179 -3.93 -3.21 11.18
C SER A 179 -5.35 -3.69 11.55
N HIS A 180 -6.03 -2.86 12.35
CA HIS A 180 -7.39 -3.12 12.83
C HIS A 180 -8.44 -2.23 12.15
N ALA A 181 -8.07 -1.54 11.07
CA ALA A 181 -8.97 -0.66 10.32
C ALA A 181 -10.21 -1.42 9.79
N ALA A 182 -11.35 -0.73 9.78
CA ALA A 182 -12.59 -1.27 9.23
C ALA A 182 -12.56 -1.19 7.70
N ILE A 183 -13.02 -2.24 7.01
CA ILE A 183 -13.08 -2.27 5.55
C ILE A 183 -14.52 -2.13 5.09
N HIS A 184 -14.80 -1.11 4.30
CA HIS A 184 -16.10 -0.87 3.72
C HIS A 184 -16.06 -1.02 2.21
N GLN A 185 -17.03 -1.73 1.65
CA GLN A 185 -17.15 -1.87 0.20
C GLN A 185 -17.69 -0.56 -0.41
N VAL A 186 -16.99 -0.02 -1.41
CA VAL A 186 -17.42 1.20 -2.14
C VAL A 186 -17.99 0.83 -3.50
N ILE A 187 -17.21 0.07 -4.29
CA ILE A 187 -17.67 -0.54 -5.55
C ILE A 187 -17.40 -2.04 -5.44
N PRO A 188 -18.44 -2.90 -5.52
CA PRO A 188 -18.25 -4.34 -5.42
C PRO A 188 -17.10 -4.83 -6.29
N LEU A 189 -16.21 -5.63 -5.70
CA LEU A 189 -15.07 -6.29 -6.35
C LEU A 189 -13.94 -5.38 -6.88
N MET A 190 -14.10 -4.05 -6.86
CA MET A 190 -13.15 -3.11 -7.48
C MET A 190 -12.55 -2.11 -6.50
N LEU A 191 -13.36 -1.55 -5.60
CA LEU A 191 -12.93 -0.52 -4.65
C LEU A 191 -13.43 -0.82 -3.24
N SER A 192 -12.52 -0.75 -2.29
CA SER A 192 -12.81 -0.82 -0.86
C SER A 192 -12.18 0.37 -0.14
N ALA A 193 -12.83 0.80 0.93
CA ALA A 193 -12.33 1.83 1.83
C ALA A 193 -11.71 1.17 3.07
N ILE A 194 -10.51 1.59 3.41
CA ILE A 194 -9.87 1.31 4.70
C ILE A 194 -10.18 2.50 5.60
N VAL A 195 -10.82 2.26 6.74
CA VAL A 195 -11.41 3.29 7.59
C VAL A 195 -10.88 3.19 9.02
N CYS A 196 -10.45 4.33 9.55
CA CYS A 196 -10.20 4.52 10.98
C CYS A 196 -11.24 5.48 11.56
N GLU A 197 -11.87 5.05 12.64
CA GLU A 197 -12.83 5.82 13.44
C GLU A 197 -12.31 5.87 14.89
N SER A 198 -12.57 6.97 15.59
CA SER A 198 -12.12 7.20 16.98
C SER A 198 -13.24 7.72 17.87
#